data_AF-A0A6L9ZHJ6-F1
#
_entry.id   AF-A0A6L9ZHJ6-F1
#
_cell.length_a   1.000
_cell.length_b   1.000
_cell.length_c   1.000
_cell.angle_alpha   90.00
_cell.angle_beta   90.00
_cell.angle_gamma   90.00
#
_symmetry.space_group_name_H-M   'P 1'
#
loop_
_entity.id
_entity.type
_entity.pdbx_description
1 polymer ?
#
loop_
_entity_poly.entity_id
_entity_poly.type
_entity_poly.pdbx_seq_one_letter_code
_entity_poly.pdbx_strand_id
1 'polypeptide(L)' 'MTDYSKIPSPCYVLESEKLIQNLELIESVQKRAGITIILALKGFAMFSAFPIVKKYLQGTTASSLFEAR' A
#
# COMPACT_ATOMS: atom_id res chain seq x y z
N MET A 1 9.40 16.31 12.74
CA MET A 1 8.44 16.77 11.72
C MET A 1 9.19 16.89 10.41
N THR A 2 8.73 16.22 9.35
CA THR A 2 9.41 16.22 8.05
C THR A 2 9.30 17.60 7.39
N ASP A 3 10.42 18.14 6.93
CA ASP A 3 10.46 19.40 6.19
C ASP A 3 10.09 19.17 4.72
N TYR A 4 8.85 19.49 4.36
CA TYR A 4 8.32 19.28 3.00
C TYR A 4 8.97 20.19 1.94
N SER A 5 9.65 21.27 2.34
CA SER A 5 10.26 22.22 1.40
C SER A 5 11.44 21.62 0.61
N LYS A 6 12.03 20.54 1.13
CA LYS A 6 13.17 19.83 0.52
C LYS A 6 12.76 18.73 -0.45
N ILE A 7 11.46 18.45 -0.57
CA ILE A 7 10.96 17.39 -1.44
C ILE A 7 10.71 17.98 -2.84
N PRO A 8 11.17 17.33 -3.93
CA PRO A 8 10.95 17.81 -5.28
C PRO A 8 9.45 17.90 -5.60
N SER A 9 9.06 18.94 -6.34
CA SER A 9 7.67 19.15 -6.75
C SER A 9 7.58 19.30 -8.28
N PRO A 10 6.63 18.63 -8.96
CA PRO A 10 5.56 17.80 -8.39
C PRO A 10 6.02 16.37 -8.06
N CYS A 11 5.57 15.84 -6.92
CA CYS A 11 5.73 14.43 -6.60
C CYS A 11 4.60 13.91 -5.69
N TYR A 12 4.50 12.58 -5.57
CA TYR A 12 3.72 11.93 -4.53
C TYR A 12 4.61 11.65 -3.32
N VAL A 13 4.11 11.99 -2.12
CA VAL A 13 4.79 11.71 -0.85
C VAL A 13 4.01 10.66 -0.08
N LEU A 14 4.70 9.60 0.34
CA LEU A 14 4.14 8.53 1.15
C LEU A 14 4.72 8.58 2.56
N GLU A 15 3.87 8.75 3.56
CA GLU A 15 4.25 8.65 4.97
C GLU A 15 4.19 7.19 5.42
N SER A 16 5.35 6.58 5.65
CA SER A 16 5.43 5.14 5.96
C SER A 16 4.69 4.75 7.24
N GLU A 17 4.73 5.58 8.28
CA GLU A 17 4.04 5.30 9.55
C GLU A 17 2.51 5.27 9.37
N LYS A 18 1.95 6.22 8.62
CA LYS A 18 0.50 6.24 8.31
C LYS A 18 0.11 5.06 7.43
N LEU A 19 0.96 4.67 6.48
CA LEU A 19 0.73 3.47 5.68
C LEU A 19 0.67 2.22 6.57
N ILE A 20 1.60 2.08 7.52
CA ILE A 20 1.63 0.94 8.45
C ILE A 20 0.35 0.91 9.31
N GLN A 21 -0.07 2.03 9.88
CA GLN A 21 -1.31 2.11 10.67
C GLN A 21 -2.54 1.69 9.86
N ASN A 22 -2.62 2.10 8.59
CA ASN A 22 -3.70 1.67 7.70
C ASN A 22 -3.64 0.16 7.41
N LEU A 23 -2.45 -0.39 7.19
CA LEU A 23 -2.26 -1.81 6.94
C LEU A 23 -2.59 -2.66 8.19
N GLU A 24 -2.24 -2.20 9.38
CA GLU A 24 -2.60 -2.84 10.66
C GLU A 24 -4.12 -2.85 10.87
N LEU A 25 -4.80 -1.75 10.52
CA LEU A 25 -6.25 -1.69 10.55
C LEU A 25 -6.87 -2.73 9.62
N ILE A 26 -6.42 -2.79 8.36
CA ILE A 26 -6.88 -3.77 7.36
C ILE A 26 -6.63 -5.20 7.85
N GLU A 27 -5.44 -5.47 8.38
CA GLU A 27 -5.09 -6.78 8.97
C GLU A 27 -6.03 -7.17 10.11
N SER A 28 -6.39 -6.22 10.97
CA SER A 28 -7.36 -6.50 12.05
C SER A 28 -8.75 -6.84 11.50
N VAL A 29 -9.16 -6.24 10.37
CA VAL A 29 -10.42 -6.58 9.69
C VAL A 29 -10.35 -7.98 9.09
N GLN A 30 -9.25 -8.34 8.40
CA GLN A 30 -9.03 -9.70 7.88
C GLN A 30 -9.23 -10.74 8.97
N LYS A 31 -8.56 -10.55 10.12
CA LYS A 31 -8.61 -11.46 11.26
C LYS A 31 -10.00 -11.59 11.87
N ARG A 32 -10.69 -10.46 12.12
CA ARG A 32 -12.03 -10.47 12.74
C ARG A 32 -13.09 -11.08 11.84
N ALA A 33 -12.98 -10.86 10.52
CA ALA A 33 -13.96 -11.35 9.56
C ALA A 33 -13.61 -12.75 9.02
N GLY A 34 -12.41 -13.27 9.25
CA GLY A 34 -11.96 -14.55 8.70
C GLY A 34 -11.82 -14.52 7.18
N ILE A 35 -11.44 -13.37 6.62
CA ILE A 35 -11.31 -13.16 5.17
C ILE A 35 -9.89 -12.80 4.77
N THR A 36 -9.59 -12.99 3.48
CA THR A 36 -8.37 -12.49 2.85
C THR A 36 -8.67 -11.25 2.02
N ILE A 37 -7.93 -10.18 2.27
CA ILE A 37 -7.91 -8.93 1.52
C ILE A 37 -6.61 -8.89 0.70
N ILE A 38 -6.75 -8.55 -0.57
CA ILE A 38 -5.64 -8.43 -1.52
C ILE A 38 -5.54 -6.99 -2.01
N LEU A 39 -4.33 -6.57 -2.42
CA LEU A 39 -4.09 -5.22 -2.91
C LEU A 39 -4.79 -5.00 -4.28
N ALA A 40 -5.22 -3.78 -4.58
CA ALA A 40 -5.72 -3.43 -5.91
C ALA A 40 -4.75 -2.47 -6.60
N LEU A 41 -4.02 -2.95 -7.64
CA LEU A 41 -2.97 -2.15 -8.29
C LEU A 41 -3.51 -0.87 -8.93
N LYS A 42 -4.72 -0.92 -9.50
CA LYS A 42 -5.39 0.27 -10.06
C LYS A 42 -5.56 1.43 -9.09
N GLY A 43 -5.59 1.15 -7.78
CA GLY A 43 -5.72 2.17 -6.73
C GLY A 43 -4.40 2.48 -6.02
N PHE A 44 -3.43 1.58 -6.08
CA PHE A 44 -2.15 1.75 -5.42
C PHE A 44 -1.05 0.94 -6.15
N ALA A 45 -0.28 1.62 -6.99
CA ALA A 45 0.83 1.07 -7.77
C ALA A 45 2.19 1.66 -7.36
N MET A 46 2.34 2.10 -6.11
CA MET A 46 3.62 2.59 -5.59
C MET A 46 4.52 1.39 -5.22
N PHE A 47 5.13 0.77 -6.24
CA PHE A 47 5.89 -0.48 -6.12
C PHE A 47 6.99 -0.45 -5.04
N SER A 48 7.61 0.71 -4.79
CA SER A 48 8.63 0.89 -3.74
C SER A 48 8.10 0.62 -2.32
N ALA A 49 6.80 0.74 -2.08
CA ALA A 49 6.17 0.46 -0.80
C ALA A 49 5.76 -1.03 -0.63
N PHE A 50 5.84 -1.84 -1.69
CA PHE A 50 5.37 -3.23 -1.65
C PHE A 50 6.09 -4.12 -0.63
N PRO A 51 7.39 -3.94 -0.32
CA PRO A 51 8.03 -4.67 0.78
C PRO A 51 7.36 -4.46 2.15
N ILE A 52 6.69 -3.32 2.37
CA ILE A 52 5.90 -3.05 3.57
C ILE A 52 4.50 -3.67 3.41
N VAL A 53 3.82 -3.40 2.29
CA VAL A 53 2.43 -3.86 2.05
C VAL A 53 2.31 -5.39 2.10
N LYS A 54 3.25 -6.12 1.50
CA LYS A 54 3.23 -7.59 1.44
C LYS A 54 3.35 -8.29 2.81
N LYS A 55 3.70 -7.54 3.87
CA LYS A 55 3.69 -8.07 5.25
C LYS A 55 2.26 -8.23 5.79
N TYR A 56 1.29 -7.56 5.18
CA TYR A 56 -0.11 -7.50 5.64
C TYR A 56 -1.09 -8.05 4.59
N LEU A 57 -0.88 -7.77 3.30
CA LEU A 57 -1.78 -8.22 2.22
C LEU A 57 -1.14 -9.33 1.39
N GLN A 58 -1.90 -10.40 1.16
CA GLN A 58 -1.41 -11.60 0.45
C GLN A 58 -1.92 -11.65 -0.99
N GLY A 59 -1.16 -11.01 -1.89
CA GLY A 59 -1.47 -10.97 -3.31
C GLY A 59 -2.07 -9.63 -3.75
N THR A 60 -2.38 -9.55 -5.05
CA THR A 60 -2.88 -8.33 -5.67
C THR A 60 -3.81 -8.63 -6.85
N THR A 61 -4.68 -7.69 -7.18
CA THR A 61 -5.43 -7.66 -8.43
C THR A 61 -4.73 -6.75 -9.43
N ALA A 62 -4.75 -7.13 -10.70
CA ALA A 62 -4.26 -6.33 -11.82
C ALA A 62 -5.45 -6.00 -12.75
N SER A 63 -5.48 -4.76 -13.25
CA SER A 63 -6.47 -4.27 -14.22
C SER A 63 -5.93 -4.24 -15.65
N SER A 64 -4.64 -4.54 -15.85
CA SER A 64 -4.02 -4.70 -17.16
C SER A 64 -2.93 -5.78 -17.16
N LEU A 65 -2.55 -6.28 -18.35
CA LEU A 65 -1.41 -7.20 -18.49
C LEU A 65 -0.08 -6.57 -18.06
N PHE A 66 0.05 -5.25 -18.16
CA PHE A 66 1.28 -4.56 -17.74
C PHE A 66 1.45 -4.60 -16.22
N GLU A 67 0.36 -4.44 -15.47
CA GLU A 67 0.37 -4.54 -14.00
C GLU A 67 0.57 -5.98 -13.50
N ALA A 68 0.26 -6.98 -14.33
CA ALA A 68 0.39 -8.39 -13.99
C ALA A 68 1.79 -8.98 -14.28
N ARG A 69 2.62 -8.28 -15.05
CA ARG A 69 3.99 -8.67 -15.40
C ARG A 69 4.97 -8.23 -14.32
#